data_AF-A0AAU9WV51-F1
#
_entry.id   AF-A0AAU9WV51-F1
#
_cell.length_a   1.000
_cell.length_b   1.000
_cell.length_c   1.000
_cell.angle_alpha   90.00
_cell.angle_beta   90.00
_cell.angle_gamma   90.00
#
_symmetry.space_group_name_H-M   'P 1'
#
loop_
_entity.id
_entity.type
_entity.pdbx_description
1 polymer ?
#
loop_
_entity_poly.entity_id
_entity_poly.type
_entity_poly.pdbx_seq_one_letter_code
_entity_poly.pdbx_strand_id
1 'polypeptide(L)'
;VDGERLCSCYSFHNNSIGHAWPQANAHCIYHKKHLVVMETEQEWEFIKNAIQNQEGSKNGEWFIGLKINITTRNWTWVNGKSLTIDKWEMSSPDPIDFYGMIHEEYPPGFKGSFSTILGNVQRGWICEKESDNCQGDCFVHPVPQSTSPPGTKAFTTKVRTSTEQDITDVSGSLTIVSILTTAKSTDRAKSTDTPTTADDKSSSSPIVMIVGASLAAVLFVALIIFIIVISLRRRKRQGKGKESLEVVKMKLL
;
A
#
# COMPACT_ATOMS: atom_id res chain seq x y z
N VAL A 1 6.58 36.62 -12.39
CA VAL A 1 7.31 35.34 -12.23
C VAL A 1 6.28 34.37 -11.73
N ASP A 2 5.67 33.69 -12.68
CA ASP A 2 4.31 33.22 -12.49
C ASP A 2 4.47 31.76 -12.11
N GLY A 3 4.60 31.53 -10.79
CA GLY A 3 4.78 30.19 -10.24
C GLY A 3 3.55 29.36 -10.60
N GLU A 4 3.76 28.33 -11.42
CA GLU A 4 2.70 27.43 -11.85
C GLU A 4 2.02 26.85 -10.62
N ARG A 5 0.69 27.01 -10.55
CA ARG A 5 -0.11 26.65 -9.38
C ARG A 5 -0.36 25.15 -9.37
N LEU A 6 0.67 24.40 -8.99
CA LEU A 6 0.59 22.94 -8.88
C LEU A 6 -0.32 22.53 -7.70
N CYS A 7 -1.03 21.43 -7.90
CA CYS A 7 -1.94 20.84 -6.92
C CYS A 7 -1.97 19.32 -7.05
N SER A 8 -2.12 18.64 -5.91
CA SER A 8 -2.42 17.20 -5.87
C SER A 8 -3.92 16.99 -6.06
N CYS A 9 -4.31 16.35 -7.16
CA CYS A 9 -5.69 16.09 -7.56
C CYS A 9 -6.04 14.61 -7.44
N TYR A 10 -7.00 14.34 -6.56
CA TYR A 10 -7.36 13.00 -6.12
C TYR A 10 -8.48 12.40 -6.98
N SER A 11 -8.84 11.16 -6.69
CA SER A 11 -10.07 10.52 -7.14
C SER A 11 -10.33 9.29 -6.28
N PHE A 12 -11.54 9.21 -5.74
CA PHE A 12 -12.00 8.16 -4.83
C PHE A 12 -12.67 7.07 -5.67
N HIS A 13 -12.23 5.82 -5.49
CA HIS A 13 -12.73 4.68 -6.24
C HIS A 13 -13.27 3.64 -5.28
N ASN A 14 -14.55 3.31 -5.41
CA ASN A 14 -15.13 2.11 -4.86
C ASN A 14 -15.61 1.20 -6.00
N ASN A 15 -15.79 -0.07 -5.72
CA ASN A 15 -16.60 -0.98 -6.52
C ASN A 15 -17.21 -2.05 -5.60
N SER A 16 -18.26 -2.74 -6.06
CA SER A 16 -19.09 -3.63 -5.21
C SER A 16 -18.39 -4.88 -4.66
N ILE A 17 -17.11 -5.08 -4.96
CA ILE A 17 -16.27 -6.17 -4.45
C ILE A 17 -15.04 -5.61 -3.69
N GLY A 18 -14.64 -4.36 -3.94
CA GLY A 18 -13.34 -3.81 -3.57
C GLY A 18 -12.21 -4.34 -4.47
N HIS A 19 -11.09 -3.62 -4.50
CA HIS A 19 -9.80 -4.15 -4.96
C HIS A 19 -8.92 -4.49 -3.77
N ALA A 20 -7.98 -5.42 -3.94
CA ALA A 20 -6.87 -5.57 -3.01
C ALA A 20 -5.78 -4.53 -3.29
N TRP A 21 -4.98 -4.17 -2.29
CA TRP A 21 -4.05 -3.03 -2.39
C TRP A 21 -3.13 -3.05 -3.63
N PRO A 22 -2.51 -4.18 -4.03
CA PRO A 22 -1.69 -4.21 -5.26
C PRO A 22 -2.48 -3.93 -6.54
N GLN A 23 -3.76 -4.30 -6.57
CA GLN A 23 -4.68 -4.08 -7.71
C GLN A 23 -5.16 -2.63 -7.75
N ALA A 24 -5.42 -2.03 -6.60
CA ALA A 24 -5.70 -0.61 -6.45
C ALA A 24 -4.50 0.26 -6.91
N ASN A 25 -3.28 -0.11 -6.50
CA ASN A 25 -2.06 0.54 -6.96
C ASN A 25 -1.85 0.41 -8.48
N ALA A 26 -2.04 -0.80 -9.02
CA ALA A 26 -1.96 -1.04 -10.46
C ALA A 26 -3.01 -0.24 -11.25
N HIS A 27 -4.23 -0.09 -10.72
CA HIS A 27 -5.27 0.76 -11.30
C HIS A 27 -4.86 2.23 -11.35
N CYS A 28 -4.33 2.79 -10.26
CA CYS A 28 -3.82 4.16 -10.28
C CYS A 28 -2.71 4.33 -11.33
N ILE A 29 -1.71 3.43 -11.34
CA ILE A 29 -0.58 3.46 -12.29
C ILE A 29 -1.07 3.40 -13.75
N TYR A 30 -2.03 2.52 -14.06
CA TYR A 30 -2.64 2.45 -15.39
C TYR A 30 -3.29 3.77 -15.84
N HIS A 31 -3.88 4.51 -14.89
CA HIS A 31 -4.46 5.83 -15.12
C HIS A 31 -3.45 7.00 -15.01
N LYS A 32 -2.13 6.73 -15.03
CA LYS A 32 -1.04 7.72 -14.85
C LYS A 32 -1.17 8.49 -13.52
N LYS A 33 -1.61 7.79 -12.49
CA LYS A 33 -1.73 8.22 -11.09
C LYS A 33 -0.88 7.30 -10.20
N HIS A 34 -0.78 7.62 -8.91
CA HIS A 34 -0.38 6.65 -7.87
C HIS A 34 -1.48 6.56 -6.79
N LEU A 35 -1.37 5.63 -5.83
CA LEU A 35 -2.18 5.72 -4.61
C LEU A 35 -1.80 6.99 -3.83
N VAL A 36 -2.77 7.61 -3.16
CA VAL A 36 -2.58 8.91 -2.49
C VAL A 36 -1.44 8.91 -1.48
N VAL A 37 -0.61 9.94 -1.50
CA VAL A 37 0.38 10.23 -0.46
C VAL A 37 -0.10 11.39 0.40
N MET A 38 0.34 11.43 1.65
CA MET A 38 0.05 12.52 2.58
C MET A 38 1.36 12.88 3.26
N GLU A 39 2.15 13.70 2.58
CA GLU A 39 3.52 14.07 3.01
C GLU A 39 3.48 15.17 4.07
N THR A 40 2.40 15.95 4.05
CA THR A 40 2.10 17.07 4.94
C THR A 40 0.84 16.83 5.76
N GLU A 41 0.75 17.51 6.90
CA GLU A 41 -0.44 17.56 7.76
C GLU A 41 -1.67 18.11 7.00
N GLN A 42 -1.44 19.01 6.04
CA GLN A 42 -2.49 19.68 5.27
C GLN A 42 -3.10 18.77 4.19
N GLU A 43 -2.29 17.94 3.52
CA GLU A 43 -2.81 16.89 2.62
C GLU A 43 -3.58 15.82 3.42
N TRP A 44 -3.06 15.43 4.59
CA TRP A 44 -3.75 14.51 5.48
C TRP A 44 -5.12 15.04 5.90
N GLU A 45 -5.19 16.28 6.39
CA GLU A 45 -6.44 16.92 6.81
C GLU A 45 -7.40 17.09 5.62
N PHE A 46 -6.90 17.36 4.41
CA PHE A 46 -7.71 17.37 3.19
C PHE A 46 -8.34 16.00 2.93
N ILE A 47 -7.55 14.93 2.88
CA ILE A 47 -8.04 13.58 2.57
C ILE A 47 -8.98 13.05 3.66
N LYS A 48 -8.61 13.24 4.94
CA LYS A 48 -9.43 12.93 6.11
C LYS A 48 -10.84 13.50 6.04
N ASN A 49 -10.99 14.74 5.55
CA ASN A 49 -12.29 15.39 5.39
C ASN A 49 -12.98 14.99 4.08
N ALA A 50 -12.23 14.77 3.00
CA ALA A 50 -12.78 14.35 1.71
C ALA A 50 -13.47 12.98 1.79
N ILE A 51 -12.86 11.98 2.46
CA ILE A 51 -13.44 10.63 2.59
C ILE A 51 -14.78 10.60 3.34
N GLN A 52 -15.06 11.57 4.23
CA GLN A 52 -16.32 11.64 5.00
C GLN A 52 -17.57 11.78 4.12
N ASN A 53 -17.39 12.20 2.86
CA ASN A 53 -18.46 12.44 1.88
C ASN A 53 -18.48 11.37 0.77
N GLN A 54 -17.65 10.33 0.88
CA GLN A 54 -17.52 9.28 -0.14
C GLN A 54 -18.30 8.03 0.29
N GLU A 55 -19.34 7.68 -0.46
CA GLU A 55 -20.05 6.42 -0.20
C GLU A 55 -19.24 5.20 -0.68
N GLY A 56 -19.64 4.02 -0.20
CA GLY A 56 -19.41 2.75 -0.90
C GLY A 56 -18.07 2.07 -0.68
N SER A 57 -17.10 2.64 0.05
CA SER A 57 -16.02 1.80 0.58
C SER A 57 -16.51 0.97 1.76
N LYS A 58 -16.06 -0.29 1.83
CA LYS A 58 -16.45 -1.20 2.90
C LYS A 58 -15.88 -0.71 4.23
N ASN A 59 -16.73 -0.63 5.25
CA ASN A 59 -16.41 -0.18 6.62
C ASN A 59 -15.88 1.28 6.72
N GLY A 60 -15.91 2.07 5.64
CA GLY A 60 -15.27 3.39 5.60
C GLY A 60 -13.73 3.35 5.58
N GLU A 61 -13.15 2.21 5.19
CA GLU A 61 -11.70 2.00 5.10
C GLU A 61 -11.22 2.23 3.67
N TRP A 62 -10.19 3.05 3.45
CA TRP A 62 -9.70 3.44 2.12
C TRP A 62 -8.20 3.19 1.93
N PHE A 63 -7.80 2.52 0.85
CA PHE A 63 -6.39 2.28 0.56
C PHE A 63 -5.64 3.55 0.11
N ILE A 64 -4.49 3.76 0.75
CA ILE A 64 -3.57 4.87 0.55
C ILE A 64 -2.18 4.36 0.14
N GLY A 65 -1.30 5.27 -0.27
CA GLY A 65 0.03 4.98 -0.79
C GLY A 65 1.05 4.48 0.22
N LEU A 66 0.66 4.05 1.42
CA LEU A 66 1.59 3.47 2.39
C LEU A 66 1.93 2.02 2.07
N LYS A 67 3.23 1.72 2.08
CA LYS A 67 3.82 0.37 1.96
C LYS A 67 5.04 0.24 2.87
N ILE A 68 5.26 -0.94 3.42
CA ILE A 68 6.49 -1.25 4.16
C ILE A 68 7.65 -1.50 3.18
N ASN A 69 8.82 -0.94 3.47
CA ASN A 69 10.07 -1.34 2.83
C ASN A 69 10.55 -2.64 3.48
N ILE A 70 10.53 -3.75 2.75
CA ILE A 70 10.87 -5.08 3.28
C ILE A 70 12.30 -5.19 3.82
N THR A 71 13.23 -4.36 3.33
CA THR A 71 14.66 -4.41 3.70
C THR A 71 14.95 -3.55 4.94
N THR A 72 14.37 -2.35 5.02
CA THR A 72 14.60 -1.43 6.16
C THR A 72 13.55 -1.55 7.25
N ARG A 73 12.43 -2.25 6.99
CA ARG A 73 11.23 -2.33 7.83
C ARG A 73 10.52 -1.00 8.12
N ASN A 74 10.92 0.08 7.44
CA ASN A 74 10.30 1.40 7.57
C ASN A 74 9.08 1.56 6.65
N TRP A 75 8.12 2.38 7.06
CA TRP A 75 6.98 2.77 6.23
C TRP A 75 7.34 3.88 5.24
N THR A 76 6.87 3.72 4.00
CA THR A 76 7.19 4.59 2.88
C THR A 76 5.96 4.85 2.02
N TRP A 77 5.93 6.00 1.37
CA TRP A 77 4.96 6.35 0.36
C TRP A 77 5.27 5.64 -0.96
N VAL A 78 4.25 5.44 -1.82
CA VAL A 78 4.41 4.78 -3.13
C VAL A 78 5.44 5.49 -4.02
N ASN A 79 5.52 6.82 -3.93
CA ASN A 79 6.49 7.68 -4.63
C ASN A 79 7.94 7.59 -4.08
N GLY A 80 8.17 6.82 -3.01
CA GLY A 80 9.50 6.55 -2.45
C GLY A 80 9.93 7.44 -1.27
N LYS A 81 9.17 8.49 -0.94
CA LYS A 81 9.43 9.32 0.25
C LYS A 81 9.09 8.56 1.54
N SER A 82 9.73 8.92 2.64
CA SER A 82 9.45 8.35 3.97
C SER A 82 8.12 8.85 4.54
N LEU A 83 7.48 8.06 5.41
CA LEU A 83 6.39 8.57 6.24
C LEU A 83 6.95 9.53 7.31
N THR A 84 6.43 10.75 7.33
CA THR A 84 6.87 11.87 8.19
C THR A 84 5.81 12.33 9.18
N ILE A 85 4.54 12.10 8.88
CA ILE A 85 3.41 12.37 9.79
C ILE A 85 3.09 11.11 10.60
N ASP A 86 2.81 11.28 11.90
CA ASP A 86 2.29 10.20 12.74
C ASP A 86 0.77 10.35 12.85
N LYS A 87 0.05 9.33 12.38
CA LYS A 87 -1.41 9.24 12.33
C LYS A 87 -1.91 7.82 12.66
N TRP A 88 -1.04 6.96 13.16
CA TRP A 88 -1.39 5.56 13.40
C TRP A 88 -2.47 5.44 14.46
N GLU A 89 -3.40 4.50 14.25
CA GLU A 89 -4.26 4.02 15.33
C GLU A 89 -3.45 3.15 16.31
N MET A 90 -3.97 2.96 17.53
CA MET A 90 -3.22 2.43 18.69
C MET A 90 -2.62 1.02 18.50
N SER A 91 -3.19 0.17 17.64
CA SER A 91 -2.63 -1.16 17.31
C SER A 91 -1.75 -1.20 16.06
N SER A 92 -1.49 -0.06 15.41
CA SER A 92 -0.75 0.02 14.15
C SER A 92 0.63 0.71 14.31
N PRO A 93 1.62 0.38 13.46
CA PRO A 93 1.58 -0.62 12.39
C PRO A 93 1.79 -2.06 12.88
N ASP A 94 1.00 -3.01 12.34
CA ASP A 94 1.18 -4.44 12.64
C ASP A 94 2.47 -5.01 11.98
N PRO A 95 3.29 -5.81 12.69
CA PRO A 95 4.49 -6.44 12.14
C PRO A 95 4.30 -7.37 10.92
N ILE A 96 3.14 -8.01 10.73
CA ILE A 96 2.89 -8.94 9.61
C ILE A 96 2.28 -8.26 8.38
N ASP A 97 1.86 -7.00 8.50
CA ASP A 97 1.25 -6.26 7.40
C ASP A 97 2.28 -5.62 6.45
N PHE A 98 1.81 -5.26 5.26
CA PHE A 98 2.65 -4.74 4.17
C PHE A 98 2.18 -3.41 3.57
N TYR A 99 0.92 -3.04 3.80
CA TYR A 99 0.27 -1.89 3.17
C TYR A 99 -0.55 -1.09 4.19
N GLY A 100 -0.83 0.18 3.91
CA GLY A 100 -1.61 1.04 4.80
C GLY A 100 -2.95 1.50 4.20
N MET A 101 -3.87 1.85 5.10
CA MET A 101 -5.19 2.41 4.79
C MET A 101 -5.54 3.57 5.73
N ILE A 102 -6.41 4.47 5.27
CA ILE A 102 -7.00 5.55 6.08
C ILE A 102 -8.45 5.21 6.42
N HIS A 103 -8.90 5.57 7.62
CA HIS A 103 -10.28 5.35 8.08
C HIS A 103 -11.11 6.64 8.05
N GLU A 104 -12.36 6.55 7.61
CA GLU A 104 -13.37 7.60 7.82
C GLU A 104 -13.53 7.89 9.32
N GLU A 105 -13.71 6.86 10.15
CA GLU A 105 -13.69 6.95 11.62
C GLU A 105 -13.33 5.59 12.27
N TYR A 106 -12.10 5.46 12.76
CA TYR A 106 -11.63 4.31 13.54
C TYR A 106 -10.37 4.65 14.35
N PRO A 107 -10.23 4.22 15.61
CA PRO A 107 -11.31 3.78 16.50
C PRO A 107 -12.40 4.87 16.63
N PRO A 108 -13.60 4.55 17.16
CA PRO A 108 -14.70 5.51 17.27
C PRO A 108 -14.27 6.84 17.91
N GLY A 109 -14.65 7.96 17.30
CA GLY A 109 -14.19 9.31 17.65
C GLY A 109 -12.91 9.78 16.94
N PHE A 110 -12.16 8.91 16.25
CA PHE A 110 -10.91 9.25 15.57
C PHE A 110 -11.05 9.17 14.05
N LYS A 111 -11.09 10.33 13.38
CA LYS A 111 -11.24 10.45 11.92
C LYS A 111 -9.89 10.58 11.23
N GLY A 112 -9.72 9.89 10.11
CA GLY A 112 -8.51 9.95 9.28
C GLY A 112 -7.29 9.21 9.84
N SER A 113 -7.46 8.31 10.81
CA SER A 113 -6.34 7.49 11.32
C SER A 113 -5.78 6.59 10.21
N PHE A 114 -4.51 6.19 10.36
CA PHE A 114 -3.90 5.15 9.54
C PHE A 114 -3.90 3.82 10.29
N SER A 115 -4.22 2.73 9.58
CA SER A 115 -3.88 1.38 10.04
C SER A 115 -3.24 0.58 8.92
N THR A 116 -2.73 -0.60 9.26
CA THR A 116 -2.10 -1.52 8.30
C THR A 116 -3.04 -2.64 7.85
N ILE A 117 -2.70 -3.30 6.72
CA ILE A 117 -3.38 -4.48 6.18
C ILE A 117 -2.47 -5.45 5.41
N LEU A 118 -2.89 -6.72 5.41
CA LEU A 118 -2.46 -7.76 4.49
C LEU A 118 -2.98 -7.51 3.08
N GLY A 119 -2.17 -7.85 2.07
CA GLY A 119 -2.46 -7.62 0.64
C GLY A 119 -3.62 -8.41 0.02
N ASN A 120 -4.45 -9.08 0.81
CA ASN A 120 -5.65 -9.81 0.39
C ASN A 120 -6.97 -9.13 0.83
N VAL A 121 -6.91 -8.12 1.71
CA VAL A 121 -8.09 -7.33 2.10
C VAL A 121 -8.60 -6.55 0.89
N GLN A 122 -9.92 -6.47 0.69
CA GLN A 122 -10.56 -5.73 -0.40
C GLN A 122 -11.27 -4.47 0.10
N ARG A 123 -10.97 -3.30 -0.46
CA ARG A 123 -11.55 -1.98 -0.11
C ARG A 123 -11.68 -1.06 -1.32
N GLY A 124 -12.27 0.12 -1.11
CA GLY A 124 -12.07 1.29 -1.96
C GLY A 124 -10.66 1.86 -1.82
N TRP A 125 -10.25 2.73 -2.75
CA TRP A 125 -8.90 3.28 -2.83
C TRP A 125 -8.89 4.69 -3.41
N ILE A 126 -7.84 5.45 -3.11
CA ILE A 126 -7.72 6.86 -3.50
C ILE A 126 -6.52 7.00 -4.43
N CYS A 127 -6.74 7.48 -5.66
CA CYS A 127 -5.66 7.73 -6.63
C CYS A 127 -5.35 9.23 -6.79
N GLU A 128 -4.09 9.59 -6.77
CA GLU A 128 -3.57 10.96 -6.86
C GLU A 128 -2.78 11.21 -8.16
N LYS A 129 -2.80 12.45 -8.64
CA LYS A 129 -1.81 13.00 -9.58
C LYS A 129 -1.47 14.44 -9.20
N GLU A 130 -0.28 14.90 -9.55
CA GLU A 130 -0.02 16.33 -9.69
C GLU A 130 -0.80 16.90 -10.90
N SER A 131 -1.11 18.19 -10.86
CA SER A 131 -1.97 18.89 -11.83
C SER A 131 -1.70 20.40 -11.82
N ASP A 132 -1.84 21.03 -12.97
CA ASP A 132 -1.94 22.48 -13.17
C ASP A 132 -3.41 22.96 -13.10
N ASN A 133 -4.33 22.15 -13.66
CA ASN A 133 -5.77 22.33 -13.51
C ASN A 133 -6.24 21.81 -12.14
N CYS A 134 -6.50 22.73 -11.21
CA CYS A 134 -6.93 22.46 -9.84
C CYS A 134 -8.46 22.52 -9.68
N GLN A 135 -9.18 21.72 -10.47
CA GLN A 135 -10.65 21.63 -10.45
C GLN A 135 -11.12 20.30 -9.85
N GLY A 136 -12.11 20.35 -8.96
CA GLY A 136 -12.62 19.19 -8.22
C GLY A 136 -11.82 18.94 -6.94
N ASP A 137 -11.65 17.67 -6.57
CA ASP A 137 -10.94 17.23 -5.36
C ASP A 137 -9.43 17.43 -5.50
N CYS A 138 -8.96 18.69 -5.39
CA CYS A 138 -7.56 19.07 -5.54
C CYS A 138 -7.07 19.88 -4.33
N PHE A 139 -6.02 19.38 -3.65
CA PHE A 139 -5.27 20.15 -2.67
C PHE A 139 -4.28 21.06 -3.38
N VAL A 140 -4.40 22.37 -3.16
CA VAL A 140 -3.50 23.37 -3.75
C VAL A 140 -2.27 23.54 -2.86
N HIS A 141 -1.10 23.27 -3.42
CA HIS A 141 0.17 23.45 -2.72
C HIS A 141 0.44 24.94 -2.46
N PRO A 142 0.84 25.35 -1.24
CA PRO A 142 1.26 26.72 -0.97
C PRO A 142 2.48 27.08 -1.83
N VAL A 143 2.41 28.18 -2.59
CA VAL A 143 3.56 28.68 -3.36
C VAL A 143 4.71 28.97 -2.38
N PRO A 144 5.92 28.39 -2.58
CA PRO A 144 7.05 28.65 -1.70
C PRO A 144 7.39 30.15 -1.66
N GLN A 145 7.17 30.79 -0.51
CA GLN A 145 7.53 32.20 -0.34
C GLN A 145 9.04 32.35 -0.35
N SER A 146 9.58 32.87 -1.46
CA SER A 146 10.98 33.26 -1.61
C SER A 146 11.32 34.40 -0.64
N THR A 147 11.69 34.04 0.59
CA THR A 147 12.17 34.94 1.65
C THR A 147 13.62 35.36 1.42
N SER A 148 13.92 35.79 0.19
CA SER A 148 15.14 36.52 -0.14
C SER A 148 15.10 37.91 0.53
N PRO A 149 16.02 38.24 1.45
CA PRO A 149 15.98 39.52 2.16
C PRO A 149 16.12 40.73 1.22
N PRO A 150 15.42 41.85 1.48
CA PRO A 150 15.54 43.05 0.64
C PRO A 150 16.94 43.69 0.73
N GLY A 151 17.77 43.43 -0.28
CA GLY A 151 18.97 44.21 -0.56
C GLY A 151 20.23 43.81 0.21
N THR A 152 21.02 42.93 -0.39
CA THR A 152 22.49 43.04 -0.31
C THR A 152 23.02 42.99 -1.74
N LYS A 153 23.88 43.95 -2.11
CA LYS A 153 24.36 44.10 -3.49
C LYS A 153 25.21 42.89 -3.87
N ALA A 154 24.94 42.29 -5.02
CA ALA A 154 25.73 41.17 -5.53
C ALA A 154 27.20 41.60 -5.73
N PHE A 155 28.12 40.95 -5.02
CA PHE A 155 29.55 41.19 -5.19
C PHE A 155 30.06 40.32 -6.34
N THR A 156 30.18 40.92 -7.53
CA THR A 156 30.50 40.22 -8.79
C THR A 156 31.89 39.58 -8.76
N THR A 157 31.99 38.34 -8.29
CA THR A 157 33.20 37.53 -8.42
C THR A 157 33.13 36.72 -9.70
N LYS A 158 34.16 36.87 -10.53
CA LYS A 158 34.15 36.54 -11.95
C LYS A 158 34.38 35.04 -12.18
N VAL A 159 33.34 34.29 -12.55
CA VAL A 159 33.49 32.93 -13.07
C VAL A 159 34.36 32.97 -14.33
N ARG A 160 35.40 32.13 -14.38
CA ARG A 160 36.23 31.92 -15.58
C ARG A 160 36.53 30.42 -15.73
N THR A 161 35.95 29.83 -16.75
CA THR A 161 36.05 28.40 -17.08
C THR A 161 37.38 28.06 -17.75
N SER A 162 37.97 26.89 -17.46
CA SER A 162 38.31 25.82 -18.43
C SER A 162 39.49 24.90 -18.00
N THR A 163 39.42 23.64 -18.45
CA THR A 163 40.50 22.64 -18.78
C THR A 163 41.65 22.31 -17.81
N GLU A 164 41.56 21.12 -17.19
CA GLU A 164 42.29 19.86 -17.55
C GLU A 164 43.84 19.74 -17.46
N GLN A 165 44.30 18.67 -16.77
CA GLN A 165 45.67 18.07 -16.68
C GLN A 165 46.78 18.94 -16.01
N ASP A 166 47.83 18.42 -15.35
CA ASP A 166 48.48 17.09 -15.43
C ASP A 166 49.31 16.64 -14.17
N ILE A 167 49.54 15.32 -14.05
CA ILE A 167 50.70 14.52 -13.49
C ILE A 167 51.33 14.64 -12.06
N THR A 168 51.75 13.47 -11.54
CA THR A 168 52.60 13.11 -10.33
C THR A 168 52.11 13.52 -8.94
N ASP A 169 52.00 12.67 -7.90
CA ASP A 169 52.74 11.48 -7.36
C ASP A 169 53.89 11.80 -6.38
N VAL A 170 53.80 11.28 -5.15
CA VAL A 170 54.88 10.65 -4.35
C VAL A 170 54.32 10.03 -3.05
N SER A 171 54.32 8.69 -3.03
CA SER A 171 54.59 7.74 -1.92
C SER A 171 54.40 8.07 -0.42
N GLY A 172 53.74 7.15 0.30
CA GLY A 172 54.02 6.83 1.72
C GLY A 172 52.90 7.14 2.72
N SER A 173 52.51 6.25 3.65
CA SER A 173 52.83 4.81 3.82
C SER A 173 51.70 4.11 4.59
N LEU A 174 51.44 2.83 4.32
CA LEU A 174 50.45 2.03 5.04
C LEU A 174 51.05 1.35 6.27
N THR A 175 50.40 1.49 7.43
CA THR A 175 50.60 0.60 8.59
C THR A 175 49.26 0.13 9.12
N ILE A 176 48.89 -1.10 8.75
CA ILE A 176 47.79 -1.84 9.40
C ILE A 176 48.31 -2.29 10.76
N VAL A 177 47.61 -1.92 11.85
CA VAL A 177 47.88 -2.45 13.19
C VAL A 177 46.67 -3.28 13.64
N SER A 178 46.80 -4.59 13.54
CA SER A 178 45.83 -5.53 14.11
C SER A 178 46.04 -5.65 15.61
N ILE A 179 45.00 -5.45 16.42
CA ILE A 179 45.03 -5.79 17.85
C ILE A 179 44.07 -6.97 18.09
N LEU A 180 44.65 -8.15 18.22
CA LEU A 180 44.01 -9.32 18.82
C LEU A 180 44.24 -9.26 20.33
N THR A 181 43.17 -9.30 21.13
CA THR A 181 43.26 -9.55 22.58
C THR A 181 42.59 -10.88 22.91
N THR A 182 43.40 -11.88 23.19
CA THR A 182 42.95 -13.16 23.77
C THR A 182 43.13 -13.11 25.29
N ALA A 183 42.07 -13.42 26.04
CA ALA A 183 42.15 -13.72 27.46
C ALA A 183 41.44 -15.06 27.72
N LYS A 184 42.12 -15.98 28.42
CA LYS A 184 41.66 -17.36 28.65
C LYS A 184 42.03 -17.85 30.04
N SER A 185 41.03 -18.21 30.85
CA SER A 185 41.07 -19.38 31.74
C SER A 185 39.61 -19.82 32.00
N THR A 186 39.15 -21.07 31.88
CA THR A 186 39.48 -22.34 32.61
C THR A 186 39.34 -22.25 34.14
N ASP A 187 38.71 -23.21 34.85
CA ASP A 187 38.32 -24.58 34.45
C ASP A 187 37.13 -25.20 35.26
N ARG A 188 36.38 -26.15 34.65
CA ARG A 188 35.71 -27.39 35.19
C ARG A 188 34.79 -27.37 36.46
N ALA A 189 33.89 -28.33 36.76
CA ALA A 189 33.44 -29.68 36.27
C ALA A 189 32.12 -30.09 37.03
N LYS A 190 31.37 -31.22 36.87
CA LYS A 190 31.15 -32.30 35.86
C LYS A 190 29.94 -33.20 36.32
N SER A 191 29.12 -33.75 35.40
CA SER A 191 28.14 -34.88 35.59
C SER A 191 26.95 -34.63 36.54
N THR A 192 25.84 -35.40 36.56
CA THR A 192 25.59 -36.84 36.22
C THR A 192 24.18 -37.09 35.61
N ASP A 193 23.85 -38.36 35.32
CA ASP A 193 22.93 -38.83 34.26
C ASP A 193 21.44 -39.15 34.63
N THR A 194 20.59 -39.24 33.57
CA THR A 194 19.37 -40.07 33.24
C THR A 194 18.80 -41.09 34.26
N PRO A 195 17.49 -41.55 34.25
CA PRO A 195 16.66 -41.79 33.04
C PRO A 195 15.09 -41.76 33.07
N THR A 196 14.50 -41.82 31.85
CA THR A 196 13.26 -42.51 31.35
C THR A 196 11.88 -42.42 32.07
N THR A 197 10.88 -41.85 31.36
CA THR A 197 9.54 -42.40 30.93
C THR A 197 8.72 -41.26 30.28
N ALA A 198 7.65 -41.44 29.48
CA ALA A 198 7.20 -42.43 28.48
C ALA A 198 5.88 -41.88 27.87
N ASP A 199 5.69 -41.97 26.53
CA ASP A 199 4.43 -41.73 25.77
C ASP A 199 3.72 -40.34 25.98
N ASP A 200 2.98 -39.74 25.04
CA ASP A 200 1.93 -40.27 24.16
C ASP A 200 2.13 -39.98 22.66
N LYS A 201 1.71 -40.93 21.82
CA LYS A 201 1.36 -40.68 20.41
C LYS A 201 -0.15 -40.54 20.28
N SER A 202 -0.64 -39.32 20.04
CA SER A 202 -2.02 -39.13 19.56
C SER A 202 -2.16 -39.67 18.13
N SER A 203 -2.57 -40.94 18.00
CA SER A 203 -2.73 -41.61 16.71
C SER A 203 -4.03 -41.17 16.03
N SER A 204 -3.96 -40.23 15.09
CA SER A 204 -5.09 -39.86 14.23
C SER A 204 -5.52 -41.04 13.36
N SER A 205 -6.62 -41.71 13.71
CA SER A 205 -7.11 -42.88 12.97
C SER A 205 -7.44 -42.51 11.51
N PRO A 206 -6.93 -43.25 10.51
CA PRO A 206 -7.10 -42.91 9.09
C PRO A 206 -8.56 -43.00 8.60
N ILE A 207 -9.45 -43.63 9.39
CA ILE A 207 -10.86 -43.83 9.05
C ILE A 207 -11.63 -42.50 9.00
N VAL A 208 -11.27 -41.50 9.82
CA VAL A 208 -11.99 -40.22 9.89
C VAL A 208 -11.78 -39.36 8.63
N MET A 209 -10.61 -39.46 7.99
CA MET A 209 -10.25 -38.65 6.81
C MET A 209 -11.03 -39.03 5.53
N ILE A 210 -11.59 -40.24 5.46
CA ILE A 210 -12.27 -40.76 4.26
C ILE A 210 -13.68 -40.15 4.09
N VAL A 211 -14.35 -39.83 5.20
CA VAL A 211 -15.71 -39.23 5.18
C VAL A 211 -15.65 -37.75 4.80
N GLY A 212 -14.66 -37.00 5.30
CA GLY A 212 -14.52 -35.57 5.04
C GLY A 212 -14.24 -35.21 3.58
N ALA A 213 -13.30 -35.92 2.94
CA ALA A 213 -12.94 -35.68 1.54
C ALA A 213 -14.12 -35.92 0.58
N SER A 214 -14.93 -36.95 0.86
CA SER A 214 -16.09 -37.33 0.05
C SER A 214 -17.17 -36.23 0.03
N LEU A 215 -17.48 -35.63 1.19
CA LEU A 215 -18.49 -34.58 1.28
C LEU A 215 -18.07 -33.29 0.55
N ALA A 216 -16.80 -32.90 0.65
CA ALA A 216 -16.26 -31.74 -0.05
C ALA A 216 -16.36 -31.88 -1.58
N ALA A 217 -16.07 -33.06 -2.13
CA ALA A 217 -16.22 -33.34 -3.56
C ALA A 217 -17.68 -33.26 -4.02
N VAL A 218 -18.63 -33.81 -3.26
CA VAL A 218 -20.07 -33.75 -3.56
C VAL A 218 -20.57 -32.29 -3.56
N LEU A 219 -20.17 -31.48 -2.58
CA LEU A 219 -20.53 -30.06 -2.52
C LEU A 219 -19.94 -29.25 -3.68
N PHE A 220 -18.70 -29.54 -4.08
CA PHE A 220 -18.06 -28.90 -5.23
C PHE A 220 -18.78 -29.20 -6.55
N VAL A 221 -19.17 -30.46 -6.78
CA VAL A 221 -19.97 -30.86 -7.95
C VAL A 221 -21.36 -30.20 -7.94
N ALA A 222 -22.02 -30.13 -6.77
CA ALA A 222 -23.31 -29.46 -6.63
C ALA A 222 -23.22 -27.95 -6.96
N LEU A 223 -22.16 -27.27 -6.52
CA LEU A 223 -21.91 -25.86 -6.85
C LEU A 223 -21.69 -25.63 -8.36
N ILE A 224 -20.93 -26.51 -9.03
CA ILE A 224 -20.73 -26.45 -10.48
C ILE A 224 -22.07 -26.59 -11.22
N ILE A 225 -22.90 -27.58 -10.85
CA ILE A 225 -24.23 -27.79 -11.44
C ILE A 225 -25.12 -26.54 -11.23
N PHE A 226 -25.10 -25.95 -10.04
CA PHE A 226 -25.86 -24.74 -9.71
C PHE A 226 -25.44 -23.53 -10.57
N ILE A 227 -24.13 -23.32 -10.75
CA ILE A 227 -23.57 -22.26 -11.61
C ILE A 227 -23.96 -22.46 -13.08
N ILE A 228 -23.94 -23.70 -13.58
CA ILE A 228 -24.39 -24.04 -14.93
C ILE A 228 -25.89 -23.74 -15.10
N VAL A 229 -26.73 -24.16 -14.15
CA VAL A 229 -28.17 -23.89 -14.17
C VAL A 229 -28.47 -22.38 -14.13
N ILE A 230 -27.77 -21.59 -13.31
CA ILE A 230 -27.88 -20.13 -13.30
C ILE A 230 -27.46 -19.54 -14.65
N SER A 231 -26.36 -20.02 -15.23
CA SER A 231 -25.84 -19.54 -16.52
C SER A 231 -26.80 -19.83 -17.68
N LEU A 232 -27.41 -21.02 -17.72
CA LEU A 232 -28.45 -21.37 -18.68
C LEU A 232 -29.73 -20.54 -18.48
N ARG A 233 -30.16 -20.32 -17.24
CA ARG A 233 -31.30 -19.44 -16.91
C ARG A 233 -31.03 -17.98 -17.34
N ARG A 234 -29.82 -17.47 -17.15
CA ARG A 234 -29.39 -16.13 -17.61
C ARG A 234 -29.40 -16.03 -19.14
N ARG A 235 -28.80 -17.00 -19.85
CA ARG A 235 -28.84 -17.07 -21.32
C ARG A 235 -30.28 -17.13 -21.86
N LYS A 236 -31.17 -17.94 -21.26
CA LYS A 236 -32.59 -18.03 -21.67
C LYS A 236 -33.34 -16.71 -21.47
N ARG A 237 -33.05 -15.95 -20.40
CA ARG A 237 -33.59 -14.59 -20.19
C ARG A 237 -33.06 -13.59 -21.23
N GLN A 238 -31.75 -13.63 -21.55
CA GLN A 238 -31.15 -12.76 -22.56
C GLN A 238 -31.70 -13.02 -23.97
N GLY A 239 -31.92 -14.28 -24.35
CA GLY A 239 -32.58 -14.63 -25.61
C GLY A 239 -33.98 -14.03 -25.72
N LYS A 240 -34.84 -14.29 -24.73
CA LYS A 240 -36.23 -13.80 -24.72
C LYS A 240 -36.31 -12.26 -24.67
N GLY A 241 -35.33 -11.60 -24.05
CA GLY A 241 -35.22 -10.14 -24.04
C GLY A 241 -34.89 -9.55 -25.42
N LYS A 242 -33.99 -10.18 -26.19
CA LYS A 242 -33.69 -9.76 -27.57
C LYS A 242 -34.89 -9.96 -28.51
N GLU A 243 -35.51 -11.14 -28.45
CA GLU A 243 -36.71 -11.50 -29.21
C GLU A 243 -37.85 -10.51 -28.96
N SER A 244 -38.06 -10.11 -27.70
CA SER A 244 -39.06 -9.10 -27.33
C SER A 244 -38.73 -7.70 -27.88
N LEU A 245 -37.44 -7.32 -27.91
CA LEU A 245 -37.01 -6.01 -28.41
C LEU A 245 -37.12 -5.89 -29.94
N GLU A 246 -36.84 -6.98 -30.68
CA GLU A 246 -37.05 -7.05 -32.13
C GLU A 246 -38.54 -6.89 -32.48
N VAL A 247 -39.42 -7.66 -31.81
CA VAL A 247 -40.88 -7.58 -32.03
C VAL A 247 -41.46 -6.20 -31.69
N VAL A 248 -40.88 -5.47 -30.73
CA VAL A 248 -41.27 -4.07 -30.45
C VAL A 248 -40.77 -3.12 -31.55
N LYS A 249 -39.51 -3.25 -32.01
CA LYS A 249 -39.00 -2.44 -33.12
C LYS A 249 -39.80 -2.62 -34.41
N MET A 250 -40.20 -3.87 -34.71
CA MET A 250 -40.96 -4.21 -35.92
C MET A 250 -42.42 -3.73 -35.90
N LYS A 251 -42.88 -3.09 -34.81
CA LYS A 251 -44.19 -2.44 -34.68
C LYS A 251 -44.11 -0.90 -34.61
N LEU A 252 -42.93 -0.34 -34.84
CA LEU A 252 -42.66 1.11 -34.80
C LEU A 252 -42.16 1.64 -36.17
N LEU A 253 -42.43 0.87 -37.23
CA LEU A 253 -42.22 1.16 -38.65
C LEU A 253 -43.51 0.83 -39.40
#